data_AF-A0A956IQC7-F1
#
_entry.id   AF-A0A956IQC7-F1
#
_cell.length_a   1.000
_cell.length_b   1.000
_cell.length_c   1.000
_cell.angle_alpha   90.00
_cell.angle_beta   90.00
_cell.angle_gamma   90.00
#
_symmetry.space_group_name_H-M   'P 1'
#
loop_
_entity.id
_entity.type
_entity.pdbx_description
1 polymer ?
#
loop_
_entity_poly.entity_id
_entity_poly.type
_entity_poly.pdbx_seq_one_letter_code
_entity_poly.pdbx_strand_id
1 'polypeptide(L)'
;MIQLNDFDWGARSIEPSEADAFAAQVDVSALDRERIRKILQEFPVTCQVRGMFFQGLVDTIARARSYEAAKALVKAGGVRTRFVPFSLMPHRDFYKLYFLASALMFPGYKLEHGFERIAEDFYPTFRSSMVGRTISAFIGSEPIAVLERLAQAYRVSIPWNEHAVEADGARRARWRCKVEPSDLYPATFRGIIRGTMNSHGVSEPTVELLDSQRDGEGIRFEFSIEWSN
;
A
#
# COMPACT_ATOMS: atom_id res chain seq x y z
N MET A 1 17.25 -9.97 26.27
CA MET A 1 17.95 -9.77 24.98
C MET A 1 17.36 -10.80 24.01
N ILE A 2 16.30 -10.42 23.28
CA ILE A 2 15.63 -11.35 22.34
C ILE A 2 16.43 -11.28 21.04
N GLN A 3 17.10 -12.38 20.68
CA GLN A 3 17.64 -12.53 19.34
C GLN A 3 16.47 -12.60 18.37
N LEU A 4 16.20 -11.51 17.65
CA LEU A 4 15.31 -11.50 16.48
C LEU A 4 16.01 -12.23 15.32
N ASN A 5 16.18 -13.55 15.46
CA ASN A 5 16.28 -14.42 14.30
C ASN A 5 14.85 -14.60 13.78
N ASP A 6 14.57 -14.01 12.61
CA ASP A 6 13.83 -14.63 11.50
C ASP A 6 13.15 -13.55 10.64
N PHE A 7 13.90 -13.10 9.63
CA PHE A 7 13.48 -12.22 8.53
C PHE A 7 12.42 -12.86 7.60
N ASP A 8 11.57 -13.74 8.13
CA ASP A 8 10.78 -14.70 7.35
C ASP A 8 9.29 -14.75 7.69
N TRP A 9 8.78 -13.80 8.48
CA TRP A 9 7.34 -13.68 8.76
C TRP A 9 6.49 -13.75 7.50
N GLY A 10 6.98 -13.15 6.43
CA GLY A 10 6.29 -13.12 5.16
C GLY A 10 6.09 -14.49 4.47
N ALA A 11 6.91 -15.50 4.77
CA ALA A 11 6.86 -16.80 4.10
C ALA A 11 6.34 -17.95 4.98
N ARG A 12 5.92 -17.65 6.22
CA ARG A 12 5.37 -18.64 7.16
C ARG A 12 4.17 -18.12 7.94
N SER A 13 3.44 -19.03 8.57
CA SER A 13 2.49 -18.64 9.62
C SER A 13 3.24 -17.98 10.78
N ILE A 14 2.60 -17.01 11.42
CA ILE A 14 3.15 -16.32 12.60
C ILE A 14 2.31 -16.67 13.82
N GLU A 15 2.98 -16.76 14.96
CA GLU A 15 2.29 -16.95 16.24
C GLU A 15 1.57 -15.66 16.67
N PRO A 16 0.47 -15.74 17.41
CA PRO A 16 -0.22 -14.54 17.88
C PRO A 16 0.67 -13.58 18.67
N SER A 17 1.56 -14.13 19.49
CA SER A 17 2.53 -13.38 20.31
C SER A 17 3.55 -12.59 19.47
N GLU A 18 3.87 -13.07 18.27
CA GLU A 18 4.75 -12.36 17.34
C GLU A 18 4.06 -11.07 16.88
N ALA A 19 2.82 -11.17 16.40
CA ALA A 19 2.01 -10.03 15.98
C ALA A 19 1.77 -9.03 17.12
N ASP A 20 1.54 -9.53 18.35
CA ASP A 20 1.41 -8.69 19.56
C ASP A 20 2.68 -7.87 19.83
N ALA A 21 3.85 -8.54 19.80
CA ALA A 21 5.13 -7.89 20.02
C ALA A 21 5.40 -6.80 18.97
N PHE A 22 5.04 -7.07 17.71
CA PHE A 22 5.14 -6.07 16.65
C PHE A 22 4.13 -4.93 16.81
N ALA A 23 2.87 -5.20 17.16
CA ALA A 23 1.89 -4.13 17.35
C ALA A 23 2.28 -3.20 18.52
N ALA A 24 2.88 -3.74 19.58
CA ALA A 24 3.32 -2.99 20.75
C ALA A 24 4.44 -1.97 20.45
N GLN A 25 5.28 -2.20 19.44
CA GLN A 25 6.32 -1.25 19.02
C GLN A 25 5.80 -0.11 18.12
N VAL A 26 4.57 -0.20 17.62
CA VAL A 26 3.98 0.87 16.80
C VAL A 26 3.33 1.91 17.71
N ASP A 27 3.76 3.16 17.57
CA ASP A 27 3.27 4.29 18.36
C ASP A 27 1.91 4.78 17.84
N VAL A 28 0.87 4.00 18.14
CA VAL A 28 -0.53 4.23 17.75
C VAL A 28 -1.48 3.88 18.89
N SER A 29 -2.77 4.19 18.70
CA SER A 29 -3.82 3.88 19.66
C SER A 29 -3.95 2.37 19.94
N ALA A 30 -4.50 2.00 21.11
CA ALA A 30 -4.75 0.60 21.44
C ALA A 30 -5.66 -0.10 20.42
N LEU A 31 -6.65 0.63 19.88
CA LEU A 31 -7.53 0.14 18.83
C LEU A 31 -6.75 -0.17 17.54
N ASP A 32 -5.83 0.71 17.14
CA ASP A 32 -5.00 0.49 15.95
C ASP A 32 -3.99 -0.65 16.15
N ARG A 33 -3.46 -0.85 17.37
CA ARG A 33 -2.62 -2.01 17.67
C ARG A 33 -3.36 -3.33 17.49
N GLU A 34 -4.61 -3.40 17.95
CA GLU A 34 -5.46 -4.57 17.75
C GLU A 34 -5.74 -4.83 16.26
N ARG A 35 -5.95 -3.77 15.47
CA ARG A 35 -6.11 -3.88 14.01
C ARG A 35 -4.84 -4.37 13.33
N ILE A 36 -3.67 -3.81 13.70
CA ILE A 36 -2.35 -4.26 13.20
C ILE A 36 -2.19 -5.76 13.45
N ARG A 37 -2.44 -6.21 14.69
CA ARG A 37 -2.35 -7.62 15.07
C ARG A 37 -3.22 -8.49 14.18
N LYS A 38 -4.50 -8.14 14.05
CA LYS A 38 -5.47 -8.89 13.23
C LYS A 38 -5.03 -8.98 11.78
N ILE A 39 -4.67 -7.84 11.16
CA ILE A 39 -4.25 -7.79 9.76
C ILE A 39 -3.01 -8.67 9.52
N LEU A 40 -2.00 -8.58 10.39
CA LEU A 40 -0.76 -9.35 10.22
C LEU A 40 -1.00 -10.86 10.37
N GLN A 41 -1.87 -11.28 11.29
CA GLN A 41 -2.23 -12.68 11.51
C GLN A 41 -3.02 -13.26 10.33
N GLU A 42 -3.97 -12.49 9.78
CA GLU A 42 -4.83 -12.94 8.68
C GLU A 42 -4.16 -12.86 7.31
N PHE A 43 -3.05 -12.14 7.19
CA PHE A 43 -2.38 -11.92 5.90
C PHE A 43 -1.98 -13.26 5.24
N PRO A 44 -2.37 -13.54 3.98
CA PRO A 44 -1.98 -14.77 3.30
C PRO A 44 -0.46 -14.85 3.08
N VAL A 45 0.15 -15.99 3.41
CA VAL A 45 1.60 -16.23 3.21
C VAL A 45 2.00 -16.26 1.73
N THR A 46 1.04 -16.53 0.84
CA THR A 46 1.22 -16.54 -0.61
C THR A 46 1.08 -15.15 -1.22
N CYS A 47 0.62 -14.15 -0.46
CA CYS A 47 0.46 -12.80 -0.96
C CYS A 47 1.82 -12.10 -1.05
N GLN A 48 2.20 -11.73 -2.27
CA GLN A 48 3.49 -11.11 -2.58
C GLN A 48 3.30 -9.81 -3.35
N VAL A 49 4.24 -8.89 -3.14
CA VAL A 49 4.31 -7.58 -3.81
C VAL A 49 5.71 -7.37 -4.38
N ARG A 50 5.82 -6.59 -5.45
CA ARG A 50 7.12 -6.23 -6.06
C ARG A 50 7.99 -5.42 -5.09
N GLY A 51 9.30 -5.68 -5.08
CA GLY A 51 10.26 -4.97 -4.23
C GLY A 51 10.31 -3.46 -4.46
N MET A 52 9.85 -2.96 -5.62
CA MET A 52 9.75 -1.53 -5.88
C MET A 52 8.85 -0.80 -4.87
N PHE A 53 7.86 -1.48 -4.27
CA PHE A 53 7.04 -0.87 -3.24
C PHE A 53 7.82 -0.64 -1.94
N PHE A 54 8.63 -1.62 -1.53
CA PHE A 54 9.51 -1.44 -0.37
C PHE A 54 10.48 -0.28 -0.59
N GLN A 55 11.11 -0.22 -1.76
CA GLN A 55 12.02 0.87 -2.10
C GLN A 55 11.31 2.22 -2.13
N GLY A 56 10.12 2.29 -2.75
CA GLY A 56 9.31 3.51 -2.80
C GLY A 56 8.97 4.05 -1.41
N LEU A 57 8.59 3.17 -0.48
CA LEU A 57 8.30 3.55 0.90
C LEU A 57 9.55 4.09 1.61
N VAL A 58 10.69 3.42 1.46
CA VAL A 58 11.98 3.86 2.02
C VAL A 58 12.37 5.23 1.48
N ASP A 59 12.23 5.44 0.17
CA ASP A 59 12.55 6.71 -0.46
C ASP A 59 11.61 7.84 0.02
N THR A 60 10.32 7.54 0.21
CA THR A 60 9.35 8.47 0.79
C THR A 60 9.72 8.89 2.21
N ILE A 61 10.06 7.94 3.07
CA ILE A 61 10.52 8.23 4.45
C ILE A 61 11.83 9.02 4.42
N ALA A 62 12.78 8.63 3.56
CA ALA A 62 14.08 9.27 3.46
C ALA A 62 13.97 10.75 3.05
N ARG A 63 13.06 11.07 2.10
CA ARG A 63 12.79 12.46 1.70
C ARG A 63 12.05 13.25 2.78
N ALA A 64 11.09 12.65 3.45
CA ALA A 64 10.27 13.33 4.45
C ALA A 64 10.98 13.52 5.80
N ARG A 65 11.90 12.62 6.15
CA ARG A 65 12.61 12.58 7.43
C ARG A 65 14.12 12.57 7.23
N SER A 66 14.69 11.39 6.99
CA SER A 66 16.12 11.19 6.71
C SER A 66 16.38 9.75 6.30
N TYR A 67 17.53 9.51 5.65
CA TYR A 67 17.97 8.16 5.31
C TYR A 67 18.18 7.27 6.55
N GLU A 68 18.68 7.83 7.65
CA GLU A 68 18.85 7.08 8.90
C GLU A 68 17.50 6.73 9.54
N ALA A 69 16.48 7.59 9.45
CA ALA A 69 15.13 7.26 9.88
C ALA A 69 14.55 6.10 9.06
N ALA A 70 14.74 6.11 7.74
CA ALA A 70 14.31 5.03 6.86
C ALA A 70 15.01 3.70 7.19
N LYS A 71 16.33 3.71 7.43
CA LYS A 71 17.09 2.53 7.86
C LYS A 71 16.64 1.99 9.22
N ALA A 72 16.41 2.88 10.18
CA ALA A 72 15.91 2.50 11.50
C ALA A 72 14.55 1.83 11.40
N LEU A 73 13.67 2.34 10.55
CA LEU A 73 12.34 1.77 10.30
C LEU A 73 12.42 0.39 9.64
N VAL A 74 13.27 0.20 8.63
CA VAL A 74 13.49 -1.12 8.00
C VAL A 74 14.00 -2.13 9.03
N LYS A 75 14.93 -1.71 9.89
CA LYS A 75 15.43 -2.55 10.99
C LYS A 75 14.33 -2.90 12.00
N ALA A 76 13.52 -1.93 12.41
CA ALA A 76 12.39 -2.14 13.32
C ALA A 76 11.30 -3.04 12.72
N GLY A 77 11.13 -3.00 11.40
CA GLY A 77 10.25 -3.92 10.66
C GLY A 77 10.75 -5.36 10.64
N GLY A 78 12.05 -5.60 10.90
CA GLY A 78 12.64 -6.94 10.83
C GLY A 78 12.51 -7.58 9.44
N VAL A 79 12.55 -6.77 8.37
CA VAL A 79 12.40 -7.24 6.99
C VAL A 79 13.75 -7.28 6.27
N ARG A 80 13.80 -8.01 5.14
CA ARG A 80 14.99 -8.04 4.29
C ARG A 80 15.36 -6.63 3.83
N THR A 81 16.65 -6.29 3.80
CA THR A 81 17.12 -4.92 3.50
C THR A 81 17.43 -4.67 2.02
N ARG A 82 17.44 -5.71 1.18
CA ARG A 82 17.69 -5.59 -0.26
C ARG A 82 16.39 -5.65 -1.05
N PHE A 83 15.91 -4.49 -1.49
CA PHE A 83 14.69 -4.36 -2.28
C PHE A 83 14.99 -4.36 -3.77
N VAL A 84 14.88 -5.53 -4.41
CA VAL A 84 15.05 -5.65 -5.86
C VAL A 84 13.72 -5.29 -6.53
N PRO A 85 13.64 -4.26 -7.40
CA PRO A 85 12.37 -3.68 -7.87
C PRO A 85 11.37 -4.70 -8.41
N PHE A 86 11.81 -5.65 -9.21
CA PHE A 86 10.95 -6.63 -9.88
C PHE A 86 10.84 -7.98 -9.16
N SER A 87 11.59 -8.20 -8.07
CA SER A 87 11.46 -9.43 -7.29
C SER A 87 10.17 -9.41 -6.49
N LEU A 88 9.50 -10.55 -6.41
CA LEU A 88 8.38 -10.74 -5.48
C LEU A 88 8.92 -10.90 -4.06
N MET A 89 8.31 -10.17 -3.15
CA MET A 89 8.63 -10.15 -1.73
C MET A 89 7.33 -10.30 -0.94
N PRO A 90 7.35 -10.87 0.27
CA PRO A 90 6.13 -11.06 1.04
C PRO A 90 5.40 -9.75 1.33
N HIS A 91 4.11 -9.70 1.04
CA HIS A 91 3.34 -8.47 1.18
C HIS A 91 3.06 -8.12 2.65
N ARG A 92 2.99 -9.13 3.53
CA ARG A 92 2.94 -8.93 4.99
C ARG A 92 4.12 -8.11 5.51
N ASP A 93 5.33 -8.34 4.98
CA ASP A 93 6.53 -7.59 5.38
C ASP A 93 6.46 -6.11 4.96
N PHE A 94 5.87 -5.84 3.79
CA PHE A 94 5.61 -4.46 3.37
C PHE A 94 4.65 -3.77 4.34
N TYR A 95 3.58 -4.46 4.76
CA TYR A 95 2.63 -3.92 5.73
C TYR A 95 3.26 -3.60 7.08
N LYS A 96 4.22 -4.41 7.56
CA LYS A 96 5.01 -4.07 8.75
C LYS A 96 5.70 -2.71 8.59
N LEU A 97 6.37 -2.48 7.47
CA LEU A 97 6.99 -1.18 7.20
C LEU A 97 5.93 -0.07 7.08
N TYR A 98 4.79 -0.37 6.48
CA TYR A 98 3.74 0.62 6.23
C TYR A 98 3.09 1.12 7.53
N PHE A 99 2.83 0.22 8.49
CA PHE A 99 2.37 0.58 9.83
C PHE A 99 3.36 1.47 10.57
N LEU A 100 4.64 1.08 10.57
CA LEU A 100 5.70 1.88 11.20
C LEU A 100 5.85 3.25 10.52
N ALA A 101 5.74 3.29 9.19
CA ALA A 101 5.86 4.53 8.42
C ALA A 101 4.71 5.49 8.71
N SER A 102 3.49 4.98 8.78
CA SER A 102 2.30 5.76 9.13
C SER A 102 2.47 6.43 10.49
N ALA A 103 2.84 5.66 11.52
CA ALA A 103 3.08 6.18 12.87
C ALA A 103 4.24 7.18 12.93
N LEU A 104 5.35 6.92 12.23
CA LEU A 104 6.52 7.80 12.19
C LEU A 104 6.26 9.13 11.48
N MET A 105 5.52 9.09 10.37
CA MET A 105 5.27 10.26 9.54
C MET A 105 4.13 11.12 10.08
N PHE A 106 3.11 10.50 10.70
CA PHE A 106 1.91 11.17 11.18
C PHE A 106 1.60 10.81 12.64
N PRO A 107 2.47 11.18 13.59
CA PRO A 107 2.26 10.88 15.00
C PRO A 107 0.96 11.52 15.50
N GLY A 108 0.16 10.77 16.26
CA GLY A 108 -1.12 11.22 16.81
C GLY A 108 -2.31 11.17 15.84
N TYR A 109 -2.11 10.81 14.57
CA TYR A 109 -3.18 10.57 13.61
C TYR A 109 -3.58 9.09 13.58
N LYS A 110 -4.80 8.81 13.10
CA LYS A 110 -5.25 7.43 12.83
C LYS A 110 -4.45 6.82 11.67
N LEU A 111 -4.30 5.50 11.66
CA LEU A 111 -3.53 4.78 10.63
C LEU A 111 -4.00 5.08 9.21
N GLU A 112 -5.31 5.22 8.98
CA GLU A 112 -5.88 5.56 7.67
C GLU A 112 -5.29 6.83 7.09
N HIS A 113 -5.10 7.85 7.93
CA HIS A 113 -4.53 9.12 7.49
C HIS A 113 -3.12 8.93 6.94
N GLY A 114 -2.26 8.23 7.68
CA GLY A 114 -0.90 7.99 7.21
C GLY A 114 -0.84 7.05 6.02
N PHE A 115 -1.69 6.03 5.95
CA PHE A 115 -1.79 5.15 4.79
C PHE A 115 -2.17 5.94 3.53
N GLU A 116 -3.22 6.74 3.60
CA GLU A 116 -3.69 7.58 2.50
C GLU A 116 -2.61 8.56 2.03
N ARG A 117 -1.99 9.30 2.97
CA ARG A 117 -0.96 10.31 2.63
C ARG A 117 0.31 9.70 2.04
N ILE A 118 0.80 8.58 2.59
CA ILE A 118 1.97 7.87 2.03
C ILE A 118 1.65 7.33 0.64
N ALA A 119 0.46 6.75 0.45
CA ALA A 119 0.04 6.19 -0.84
C ALA A 119 -0.09 7.27 -1.92
N GLU A 120 -0.57 8.45 -1.55
CA GLU A 120 -0.65 9.61 -2.45
C GLU A 120 0.71 10.03 -2.99
N ASP A 121 1.75 9.98 -2.16
CA ASP A 121 3.12 10.32 -2.56
C ASP A 121 3.82 9.20 -3.35
N PHE A 122 3.28 7.99 -3.34
CA PHE A 122 3.93 6.81 -3.91
C PHE A 122 4.06 6.89 -5.43
N TYR A 123 2.97 7.27 -6.11
CA TYR A 123 2.95 7.34 -7.56
C TYR A 123 3.84 8.48 -8.13
N PRO A 124 3.79 9.72 -7.60
CA PRO A 124 4.74 10.77 -7.99
C PRO A 124 6.20 10.34 -7.80
N THR A 125 6.49 9.65 -6.69
CA THR A 125 7.83 9.10 -6.41
C THR A 125 8.24 8.09 -7.45
N PHE A 126 7.38 7.11 -7.73
CA PHE A 126 7.63 6.11 -8.75
C PHE A 126 7.85 6.76 -10.12
N ARG A 127 6.98 7.69 -10.52
CA ARG A 127 7.08 8.45 -11.77
C ARG A 127 8.40 9.22 -11.88
N SER A 128 8.97 9.69 -10.77
CA SER A 128 10.27 10.36 -10.75
C SER A 128 11.46 9.41 -10.99
N SER A 129 11.28 8.10 -10.83
CA SER A 129 12.31 7.09 -11.10
C SER A 129 12.52 6.84 -12.61
N MET A 130 13.66 6.27 -13.00
CA MET A 130 13.94 5.95 -14.40
C MET A 130 12.90 5.00 -15.01
N VAL A 131 12.55 3.93 -14.28
CA VAL A 131 11.54 2.96 -14.72
C VAL A 131 10.16 3.62 -14.80
N GLY A 132 9.79 4.38 -13.76
CA GLY A 132 8.48 5.00 -13.70
C GLY A 132 8.28 6.11 -14.73
N ARG A 133 9.33 6.87 -15.11
CA ARG A 133 9.25 7.82 -16.23
C ARG A 133 8.89 7.12 -17.54
N THR A 134 9.58 6.02 -17.85
CA THR A 134 9.33 5.24 -19.06
C THR A 134 7.90 4.70 -19.08
N ILE A 135 7.45 4.07 -17.99
CA ILE A 135 6.10 3.49 -17.92
C ILE A 135 5.02 4.58 -17.95
N SER A 136 5.23 5.70 -17.24
CA SER A 136 4.25 6.79 -17.15
C SER A 136 4.04 7.50 -18.48
N ALA A 137 5.05 7.55 -19.36
CA ALA A 137 4.91 8.14 -20.69
C ALA A 137 3.86 7.42 -21.56
N PHE A 138 3.62 6.14 -21.33
CA PHE A 138 2.63 5.35 -22.08
C PHE A 138 1.21 5.40 -21.50
N ILE A 139 1.02 6.05 -20.35
CA ILE A 139 -0.28 6.13 -19.67
C ILE A 139 -1.20 7.21 -20.25
N GLY A 140 -0.63 8.29 -20.79
CA GLY A 140 -1.43 9.42 -21.30
C GLY A 140 -2.15 10.18 -20.18
N SER A 141 -3.13 11.02 -20.55
CA SER A 141 -3.85 11.91 -19.63
C SER A 141 -5.37 11.69 -19.63
N GLU A 142 -5.87 10.73 -20.41
CA GLU A 142 -7.29 10.42 -20.43
C GLU A 142 -7.66 9.65 -19.15
N PRO A 143 -8.60 10.15 -18.31
CA PRO A 143 -8.87 9.61 -16.99
C PRO A 143 -9.19 8.11 -16.93
N ILE A 144 -10.08 7.60 -17.81
CA ILE A 144 -10.43 6.18 -17.72
C ILE A 144 -9.24 5.29 -18.09
N ALA A 145 -8.46 5.69 -19.10
CA ALA A 145 -7.30 4.95 -19.55
C ALA A 145 -6.13 5.06 -18.56
N VAL A 146 -6.06 6.11 -17.73
CA VAL A 146 -5.15 6.17 -16.57
C VAL A 146 -5.54 5.09 -15.55
N LEU A 147 -6.83 4.99 -15.21
CA LEU A 147 -7.35 4.01 -14.26
C LEU A 147 -7.18 2.56 -14.77
N GLU A 148 -7.48 2.30 -16.03
CA GLU A 148 -7.33 0.98 -16.65
C GLU A 148 -5.88 0.48 -16.59
N ARG A 149 -4.93 1.38 -16.90
CA ARG A 149 -3.50 1.04 -16.81
C ARG A 149 -3.03 0.88 -15.38
N LEU A 150 -3.56 1.65 -14.43
CA LEU A 150 -3.29 1.43 -13.02
C LEU A 150 -3.79 0.04 -12.57
N ALA A 151 -4.99 -0.38 -12.99
CA ALA A 151 -5.53 -1.71 -12.69
C ALA A 151 -4.66 -2.84 -13.29
N GLN A 152 -4.13 -2.63 -14.50
CA GLN A 152 -3.14 -3.55 -15.11
C GLN A 152 -1.84 -3.58 -14.30
N ALA A 153 -1.32 -2.42 -13.90
CA ALA A 153 -0.09 -2.32 -13.13
C ALA A 153 -0.20 -3.03 -11.77
N TYR A 154 -1.36 -2.93 -11.09
CA TYR A 154 -1.63 -3.66 -9.86
C TYR A 154 -1.55 -5.18 -10.04
N ARG A 155 -2.18 -5.73 -11.07
CA ARG A 155 -2.16 -7.18 -11.34
C ARG A 155 -0.74 -7.72 -11.58
N VAL A 156 0.15 -6.91 -12.16
CA VAL A 156 1.57 -7.28 -12.36
C VAL A 156 2.39 -7.12 -11.07
N SER A 157 2.01 -6.14 -10.26
CA SER A 157 2.72 -5.70 -9.06
C SER A 157 2.42 -6.55 -7.83
N ILE A 158 1.18 -7.04 -7.73
CA ILE A 158 0.66 -7.84 -6.63
C ILE A 158 -0.15 -8.96 -7.27
N PRO A 159 0.49 -10.07 -7.72
CA PRO A 159 -0.19 -11.11 -8.50
C PRO A 159 -1.38 -11.78 -7.79
N TRP A 160 -1.42 -11.68 -6.46
CA TRP A 160 -2.51 -12.18 -5.63
C TRP A 160 -3.79 -11.33 -5.77
N ASN A 161 -3.66 -10.05 -6.12
CA ASN A 161 -4.79 -9.13 -6.18
C ASN A 161 -5.51 -9.20 -7.54
N GLU A 162 -6.82 -8.97 -7.50
CA GLU A 162 -7.65 -8.78 -8.67
C GLU A 162 -8.03 -7.31 -8.78
N HIS A 163 -7.98 -6.72 -9.98
CA HIS A 163 -8.39 -5.35 -10.22
C HIS A 163 -9.09 -5.23 -11.56
N ALA A 164 -10.27 -4.61 -11.56
CA ALA A 164 -11.05 -4.27 -12.73
C ALA A 164 -11.60 -2.86 -12.58
N VAL A 165 -11.66 -2.13 -13.69
CA VAL A 165 -12.27 -0.81 -13.77
C VAL A 165 -13.16 -0.74 -14.99
N GLU A 166 -14.28 -0.05 -14.87
CA GLU A 166 -15.19 0.25 -15.96
C GLU A 166 -15.62 1.71 -15.87
N ALA A 167 -15.84 2.35 -17.03
CA ALA A 167 -16.45 3.66 -17.06
C ALA A 167 -17.91 3.58 -16.60
N ASP A 168 -18.33 4.50 -15.73
CA ASP A 168 -19.69 4.62 -15.21
C ASP A 168 -20.20 6.05 -15.48
N GLY A 169 -20.06 6.51 -16.73
CA GLY A 169 -20.35 7.87 -17.17
C GLY A 169 -19.12 8.63 -17.64
N ALA A 170 -19.30 9.90 -18.00
CA ALA A 170 -18.24 10.72 -18.60
C ALA A 170 -17.11 11.11 -17.63
N ARG A 171 -17.42 11.23 -16.33
CA ARG A 171 -16.50 11.68 -15.28
C ARG A 171 -16.51 10.78 -14.05
N ARG A 172 -16.84 9.51 -14.28
CA ARG A 172 -16.99 8.52 -13.22
C ARG A 172 -16.55 7.15 -13.70
N ALA A 173 -15.91 6.42 -12.82
CA ALA A 173 -15.52 5.03 -13.03
C ALA A 173 -15.87 4.20 -11.80
N ARG A 174 -16.12 2.92 -12.03
CA ARG A 174 -16.31 1.94 -10.98
C ARG A 174 -15.12 1.02 -10.93
N TRP A 175 -14.53 0.87 -9.74
CA TRP A 175 -13.39 0.00 -9.51
C TRP A 175 -13.78 -1.15 -8.61
N ARG A 176 -13.51 -2.37 -9.07
CA ARG A 176 -13.72 -3.59 -8.29
C ARG A 176 -12.38 -4.27 -8.08
N CYS A 177 -12.08 -4.66 -6.84
CA CYS A 177 -10.85 -5.40 -6.55
C CYS A 177 -11.03 -6.44 -5.46
N LYS A 178 -10.19 -7.47 -5.50
CA LYS A 178 -9.91 -8.39 -4.40
C LYS A 178 -8.48 -8.15 -3.94
N VAL A 179 -8.30 -7.88 -2.66
CA VAL A 179 -7.01 -7.51 -2.08
C VAL A 179 -6.80 -8.17 -0.72
N GLU A 180 -5.60 -8.00 -0.17
CA GLU A 180 -5.21 -8.50 1.14
C GLU A 180 -6.21 -8.12 2.26
N PRO A 181 -6.23 -8.85 3.40
CA PRO A 181 -7.23 -8.67 4.45
C PRO A 181 -6.98 -7.44 5.33
N SER A 182 -6.94 -6.27 4.71
CA SER A 182 -6.69 -4.97 5.35
C SER A 182 -7.91 -4.08 5.20
N ASP A 183 -8.56 -3.76 6.33
CA ASP A 183 -9.62 -2.75 6.40
C ASP A 183 -9.09 -1.31 6.21
N LEU A 184 -7.76 -1.15 6.18
CA LEU A 184 -7.08 0.10 5.83
C LEU A 184 -6.89 0.29 4.32
N TYR A 185 -7.13 -0.75 3.52
CA TYR A 185 -6.97 -0.68 2.06
C TYR A 185 -7.75 0.46 1.40
N PRO A 186 -9.01 0.80 1.80
CA PRO A 186 -9.71 1.95 1.26
C PRO A 186 -8.91 3.26 1.38
N ALA A 187 -8.21 3.49 2.50
CA ALA A 187 -7.39 4.68 2.69
C ALA A 187 -6.18 4.70 1.74
N THR A 188 -5.48 3.57 1.65
CA THR A 188 -4.40 3.35 0.67
C THR A 188 -4.88 3.61 -0.75
N PHE A 189 -6.04 3.05 -1.12
CA PHE A 189 -6.61 3.18 -2.46
C PHE A 189 -6.95 4.63 -2.80
N ARG A 190 -7.58 5.39 -1.88
CA ARG A 190 -7.83 6.83 -2.07
C ARG A 190 -6.54 7.59 -2.36
N GLY A 191 -5.48 7.32 -1.59
CA GLY A 191 -4.17 7.94 -1.77
C GLY A 191 -3.61 7.63 -3.16
N ILE A 192 -3.56 6.35 -3.54
CA ILE A 192 -3.05 5.93 -4.86
C ILE A 192 -3.83 6.59 -6.00
N ILE A 193 -5.16 6.61 -5.94
CA ILE A 193 -5.99 7.21 -6.99
C ILE A 193 -5.68 8.70 -7.11
N ARG A 194 -5.66 9.44 -6.00
CA ARG A 194 -5.31 10.87 -5.99
C ARG A 194 -3.91 11.11 -6.54
N GLY A 195 -2.90 10.42 -6.02
CA GLY A 195 -1.52 10.57 -6.45
C GLY A 195 -1.32 10.26 -7.93
N THR A 196 -1.99 9.22 -8.43
CA THR A 196 -1.90 8.79 -9.83
C THR A 196 -2.61 9.76 -10.76
N MET A 197 -3.88 10.03 -10.52
CA MET A 197 -4.71 10.87 -11.39
C MET A 197 -4.20 12.31 -11.44
N ASN A 198 -3.83 12.90 -10.29
CA ASN A 198 -3.21 14.23 -10.26
C ASN A 198 -1.90 14.27 -11.04
N SER A 199 -1.08 13.22 -10.97
CA SER A 199 0.18 13.11 -11.74
C SER A 199 -0.02 13.05 -13.26
N HIS A 200 -1.24 12.76 -13.71
CA HIS A 200 -1.63 12.74 -15.13
C HIS A 200 -2.55 13.89 -15.53
N GLY A 201 -2.68 14.91 -14.67
CA GLY A 201 -3.43 16.13 -14.97
C GLY A 201 -4.94 16.00 -14.79
N VAL A 202 -5.41 14.93 -14.14
CA VAL A 202 -6.83 14.78 -13.80
C VAL A 202 -7.07 15.44 -12.44
N SER A 203 -7.98 16.40 -12.40
CA SER A 203 -8.17 17.27 -11.24
C SER A 203 -9.22 16.73 -10.29
N GLU A 204 -8.94 16.87 -8.99
CA GLU A 204 -9.87 16.59 -7.89
C GLU A 204 -10.51 15.19 -7.90
N PRO A 205 -9.73 14.11 -8.09
CA PRO A 205 -10.29 12.77 -8.02
C PRO A 205 -10.82 12.46 -6.61
N THR A 206 -12.09 12.10 -6.52
CA THR A 206 -12.74 11.61 -5.30
C THR A 206 -13.00 10.12 -5.41
N VAL A 207 -12.90 9.41 -4.29
CA VAL A 207 -13.08 7.98 -4.22
C VAL A 207 -14.00 7.65 -3.06
N GLU A 208 -15.11 7.00 -3.36
CA GLU A 208 -16.11 6.55 -2.40
C GLU A 208 -16.11 5.02 -2.35
N LEU A 209 -16.14 4.45 -1.15
CA LEU A 209 -16.34 3.01 -0.96
C LEU A 209 -17.84 2.72 -1.08
N LEU A 210 -18.22 1.89 -2.05
CA LEU A 210 -19.61 1.48 -2.29
C LEU A 210 -19.95 0.19 -1.53
N ASP A 211 -19.04 -0.80 -1.56
CA ASP A 211 -19.26 -2.09 -0.91
C ASP A 211 -17.93 -2.72 -0.46
N SER A 212 -18.00 -3.52 0.59
CA SER A 212 -16.88 -4.35 1.06
C SER A 212 -17.38 -5.66 1.64
N GLN A 213 -16.82 -6.78 1.19
CA GLN A 213 -17.15 -8.11 1.67
C GLN A 213 -15.93 -9.01 1.78
N ARG A 214 -15.92 -9.90 2.77
CA ARG A 214 -14.90 -10.95 2.86
C ARG A 214 -15.01 -11.89 1.66
N ASP A 215 -13.86 -12.26 1.10
CA ASP A 215 -13.75 -13.26 0.03
C ASP A 215 -12.55 -14.17 0.30
N GLY A 216 -12.81 -15.29 0.99
CA GLY A 216 -11.78 -16.20 1.48
C GLY A 216 -10.80 -15.48 2.40
N GLU A 217 -9.52 -15.55 2.07
CA GLU A 217 -8.44 -14.88 2.83
C GLU A 217 -8.29 -13.39 2.48
N GLY A 218 -9.15 -12.85 1.61
CA GLY A 218 -9.13 -11.45 1.15
C GLY A 218 -10.37 -10.66 1.48
N ILE A 219 -10.40 -9.44 0.92
CA ILE A 219 -11.57 -8.57 0.92
C ILE A 219 -11.83 -8.14 -0.52
N ARG A 220 -13.07 -8.27 -0.96
CA ARG A 220 -13.56 -7.61 -2.17
C ARG A 220 -14.07 -6.23 -1.82
N PHE A 221 -13.63 -5.23 -2.58
CA PHE A 221 -14.09 -3.87 -2.49
C PHE A 221 -14.67 -3.41 -3.83
N GLU A 222 -15.71 -2.58 -3.76
CA GLU A 222 -16.23 -1.80 -4.87
C GLU A 222 -16.13 -0.31 -4.54
N PHE A 223 -15.56 0.48 -5.44
CA PHE A 223 -15.39 1.91 -5.29
C PHE A 223 -16.01 2.67 -6.46
N SER A 224 -16.59 3.84 -6.17
CA SER A 224 -16.85 4.89 -7.16
C SER A 224 -15.67 5.85 -7.20
N ILE A 225 -15.22 6.22 -8.38
CA ILE A 225 -14.18 7.22 -8.61
C ILE A 225 -14.78 8.31 -9.49
N GLU A 226 -14.74 9.56 -9.04
CA GLU A 226 -15.25 10.74 -9.77
C GLU A 226 -14.15 11.80 -9.91
N TRP A 227 -14.23 12.64 -10.95
CA TRP A 227 -13.27 13.71 -11.21
C TRP A 227 -13.92 14.94 -11.87
N SER A 228 -13.26 16.10 -11.78
CA SER A 228 -13.88 17.39 -12.16
C SER A 228 -13.72 17.77 -13.64
N ASN A 229 -12.61 17.41 -14.30
CA ASN A 229 -12.24 17.88 -15.65
C ASN A 229 -12.46 16.90 -16.80
#